data_AF-X6EU04-F1
#
_entry.id   AF-X6EU04-F1
#
_cell.length_a   1.000
_cell.length_b   1.000
_cell.length_c   1.000
_cell.angle_alpha   90.00
_cell.angle_beta   90.00
_cell.angle_gamma   90.00
#
_symmetry.space_group_name_H-M   'P 1'
#
loop_
_entity.id
_entity.type
_entity.pdbx_description
1 polymer ?
#
loop_
_entity_poly.entity_id
_entity_poly.type
_entity_poly.pdbx_seq_one_letter_code
_entity_poly.pdbx_strand_id
1 'polypeptide(L)'
;MSDDRDDKIRNRAYEIWQREGGAHGDHERHWRRAEMEIDREAALPLTADDALPQTGEIASSDVLTVEELAIRAGITGEEAQELIDRLGTDRAAIEQAARSLKPKRGR
;
A
#
# COMPACT_ATOMS: atom_id res chain seq x y z
N MET A 1 -15.35 7.86 26.11
CA MET A 1 -15.81 7.77 24.71
C MET A 1 -15.53 6.36 24.19
N SER A 2 -16.07 5.31 24.84
CA SER A 2 -15.95 3.92 24.37
C SER A 2 -17.08 3.52 23.41
N ASP A 3 -18.14 4.34 23.37
CA ASP A 3 -19.33 4.13 22.53
C ASP A 3 -18.99 4.20 21.03
N ASP A 4 -18.10 5.12 20.63
CA ASP A 4 -17.65 5.26 19.24
C ASP A 4 -16.93 4.01 18.72
N ARG A 5 -16.13 3.34 19.57
CA ARG A 5 -15.44 2.10 19.23
C ARG A 5 -16.43 0.95 19.06
N ASP A 6 -17.35 0.77 20.01
CA ASP A 6 -18.33 -0.32 19.96
C ASP A 6 -19.28 -0.16 18.77
N ASP A 7 -19.69 1.08 18.46
CA ASP A 7 -20.55 1.37 17.32
C ASP A 7 -19.86 1.07 15.98
N LYS A 8 -18.58 1.42 15.86
CA LYS A 8 -17.75 1.05 14.68
C LYS A 8 -17.62 -0.46 14.53
N ILE A 9 -17.39 -1.19 15.63
CA ILE A 9 -17.29 -2.66 15.60
C ILE A 9 -18.61 -3.27 15.14
N ARG A 10 -19.73 -2.76 15.64
CA ARG A 10 -21.07 -3.21 15.25
C ARG A 10 -21.34 -2.97 13.77
N ASN A 11 -21.05 -1.77 13.28
CA ASN A 11 -21.23 -1.42 11.88
C ASN A 11 -20.35 -2.33 11.00
N ARG A 12 -19.07 -2.50 11.36
CA ARG A 12 -18.14 -3.34 10.62
C ARG A 12 -18.54 -4.81 10.61
N ALA A 13 -19.02 -5.35 11.73
CA ALA A 13 -19.52 -6.71 11.80
C ALA A 13 -20.76 -6.91 10.90
N TYR A 14 -21.64 -5.91 10.84
CA TYR A 14 -22.81 -5.91 9.97
C TYR A 14 -22.44 -5.83 8.49
N GLU A 15 -21.46 -5.00 8.11
CA GLU A 15 -20.93 -4.93 6.75
C GLU A 15 -20.32 -6.26 6.30
N ILE A 16 -19.51 -6.89 7.16
CA ILE A 16 -18.91 -8.20 6.88
C ILE A 16 -20.01 -9.24 6.65
N TRP A 17 -21.04 -9.24 7.52
CA TRP A 17 -22.18 -10.14 7.40
C TRP A 17 -22.99 -9.91 6.11
N GLN A 18 -23.22 -8.64 5.74
CA GLN A 18 -23.92 -8.29 4.51
C GLN A 18 -23.11 -8.71 3.26
N ARG A 19 -21.78 -8.57 3.31
CA ARG A 19 -20.87 -8.99 2.24
C ARG A 19 -20.77 -10.50 2.08
N GLU A 20 -20.85 -11.24 3.18
CA GLU A 20 -20.91 -12.72 3.18
C GLU A 20 -22.31 -13.24 2.80
N GLY A 21 -23.26 -12.36 2.47
CA GLY A 21 -24.56 -12.73 1.92
C GLY A 21 -25.54 -13.28 2.95
N GLY A 22 -25.36 -12.96 4.23
CA GLY A 22 -26.27 -13.37 5.29
C GLY A 22 -26.15 -14.85 5.68
N ALA A 23 -24.98 -15.46 5.48
CA ALA A 23 -24.71 -16.82 5.96
C ALA A 23 -24.95 -16.91 7.48
N HIS A 24 -25.99 -17.63 7.87
CA HIS A 24 -26.41 -17.77 9.26
C HIS A 24 -25.52 -18.81 9.93
N GLY A 25 -24.55 -18.37 10.75
CA GLY A 25 -23.68 -19.31 11.47
C GLY A 25 -22.55 -18.71 12.30
N ASP A 26 -22.09 -17.50 11.99
CA ASP A 26 -20.79 -17.04 12.52
C ASP A 26 -20.80 -15.60 13.06
N HIS A 27 -21.88 -15.16 13.70
CA HIS A 27 -21.96 -13.82 14.32
C HIS A 27 -20.70 -13.50 15.15
N GLU A 28 -20.26 -14.42 16.01
CA GLU A 28 -19.11 -14.19 16.89
C GLU A 28 -17.80 -14.02 16.11
N ARG A 29 -17.66 -14.74 14.99
CA ARG A 29 -16.49 -14.63 14.11
C ARG A 29 -16.49 -13.27 13.42
N HIS A 30 -17.63 -12.82 12.91
CA HIS A 30 -17.77 -11.49 12.29
C HIS A 30 -17.51 -10.38 13.31
N TRP A 31 -18.02 -10.52 14.53
CA TRP A 31 -17.79 -9.57 15.61
C TRP A 31 -16.31 -9.48 15.99
N ARG A 32 -15.65 -10.61 16.23
CA ARG A 32 -14.22 -10.63 16.57
C ARG A 32 -13.33 -10.10 15.44
N ARG A 33 -13.73 -10.36 14.18
CA ARG A 33 -13.04 -9.83 13.00
C ARG A 33 -13.17 -8.30 12.91
N ALA A 34 -14.39 -7.80 13.12
CA ALA A 34 -14.65 -6.37 13.18
C ALA A 34 -13.90 -5.70 14.34
N GLU A 35 -13.88 -6.32 15.51
CA GLU A 35 -13.14 -5.82 16.68
C GLU A 35 -11.65 -5.68 16.38
N MET A 36 -11.01 -6.69 15.77
CA MET A 36 -9.60 -6.60 15.40
C MET A 36 -9.33 -5.52 14.33
N GLU A 37 -10.23 -5.31 13.36
CA GLU A 37 -10.09 -4.23 12.37
C GLU A 37 -10.19 -2.85 13.02
N ILE A 38 -11.20 -2.62 13.86
CA ILE A 38 -11.40 -1.34 14.52
C ILE A 38 -10.33 -1.09 15.59
N ASP A 39 -9.87 -2.11 16.30
CA ASP A 39 -8.77 -1.96 17.26
C ASP A 39 -7.47 -1.56 16.55
N ARG A 40 -7.18 -2.17 15.40
CA ARG A 40 -6.04 -1.79 14.55
C ARG A 40 -6.18 -0.37 14.01
N GLU A 41 -7.37 0.04 13.58
CA GLU A 41 -7.65 1.40 13.10
C GLU A 41 -7.56 2.44 14.23
N ALA A 42 -8.05 2.10 15.43
CA ALA A 42 -8.00 2.97 16.60
C ALA A 42 -6.60 3.05 17.23
N ALA A 43 -5.81 1.98 17.14
CA ALA A 43 -4.42 1.93 17.60
C ALA A 43 -3.45 2.62 16.62
N LEU A 44 -3.88 2.90 15.38
CA LEU A 44 -3.17 3.76 14.46
C LEU A 44 -3.63 5.21 14.68
N PRO A 45 -2.83 6.07 15.35
CA PRO A 45 -3.19 7.47 15.49
C PRO A 45 -3.16 8.13 14.10
N LEU A 46 -4.35 8.33 13.53
CA LEU A 46 -4.67 9.40 12.58
C LEU A 46 -3.74 9.53 11.36
N THR A 47 -3.76 8.57 10.42
CA THR A 47 -3.52 8.82 8.98
C THR A 47 -3.85 7.55 8.19
N ALA A 48 -5.09 7.40 7.72
CA ALA A 48 -5.40 6.39 6.71
C ALA A 48 -6.25 6.93 5.55
N ASP A 49 -6.69 8.19 5.60
CA ASP A 49 -7.52 8.78 4.54
C ASP A 49 -6.95 10.07 3.91
N ASP A 50 -5.85 10.61 4.42
CA ASP A 50 -5.14 11.72 3.77
C ASP A 50 -3.72 11.28 3.45
N ALA A 51 -3.35 11.44 2.19
CA ALA A 51 -2.18 10.89 1.51
C ALA A 51 -0.91 10.73 2.37
N LEU A 52 -0.26 9.56 2.28
CA LEU A 52 1.15 9.36 1.92
C LEU A 52 1.57 7.88 2.15
N PRO A 53 2.52 7.35 1.37
CA PRO A 53 2.90 5.94 1.42
C PRO A 53 3.61 5.60 2.74
N GLN A 54 3.17 4.47 3.30
CA GLN A 54 3.87 3.57 4.23
C GLN A 54 5.21 4.09 4.77
N THR A 55 5.23 4.60 6.01
CA THR A 55 6.48 4.70 6.78
C THR A 55 6.36 3.81 8.01
N GLY A 56 7.12 2.73 8.00
CA GLY A 56 7.16 1.71 9.05
C GLY A 56 7.77 0.39 8.59
N GLU A 57 7.93 0.23 7.28
CA GLU A 57 8.79 -0.77 6.68
C GLU A 57 9.66 0.03 5.69
N ILE A 58 10.97 -0.15 5.75
CA ILE A 58 11.85 0.19 4.64
C ILE A 58 11.49 -0.88 3.61
N ALA A 59 10.38 -0.63 2.91
CA ALA A 59 9.49 -1.67 2.42
C ALA A 59 10.13 -2.34 1.23
N SER A 60 10.00 -3.65 1.19
CA SER A 60 10.28 -4.47 0.01
C SER A 60 9.72 -3.84 -1.30
N SER A 61 8.68 -2.99 -1.20
CA SER A 61 8.09 -2.25 -2.31
C SER A 61 9.02 -1.24 -3.00
N ASP A 62 9.86 -0.48 -2.30
CA ASP A 62 10.77 0.49 -2.96
C ASP A 62 11.91 -0.24 -3.67
N VAL A 63 12.48 -1.28 -3.05
CA VAL A 63 13.43 -2.19 -3.70
C VAL A 63 12.81 -2.86 -4.93
N LEU A 64 11.57 -3.35 -4.82
CA LEU A 64 10.84 -3.93 -5.96
C LEU A 64 10.57 -2.89 -7.06
N THR A 65 10.33 -1.63 -6.71
CA THR A 65 10.12 -0.54 -7.67
C THR A 65 11.41 -0.18 -8.41
N VAL A 66 12.54 -0.17 -7.68
CA VAL A 66 13.89 0.03 -8.22
C VAL A 66 14.30 -1.13 -9.12
N GLU A 67 14.09 -2.37 -8.68
CA GLU A 67 14.41 -3.58 -9.46
C GLU A 67 13.54 -3.69 -10.71
N GLU A 68 12.23 -3.47 -10.60
CA GLU A 68 11.33 -3.49 -11.76
C GLU A 68 11.72 -2.42 -12.78
N LEU A 69 12.04 -1.21 -12.33
CA LEU A 69 12.49 -0.13 -13.19
C LEU A 69 13.83 -0.45 -13.87
N ALA A 70 14.79 -0.99 -13.12
CA ALA A 70 16.08 -1.42 -13.63
C ALA A 70 15.92 -2.49 -14.73
N ILE A 71 15.07 -3.50 -14.52
CA ILE A 71 14.79 -4.57 -15.49
C ILE A 71 14.07 -4.01 -16.72
N ARG A 72 13.03 -3.18 -16.53
CA ARG A 72 12.21 -2.63 -17.62
C ARG A 72 13.00 -1.66 -18.51
N ALA A 73 13.86 -0.84 -17.92
CA ALA A 73 14.68 0.12 -18.65
C ALA A 73 16.03 -0.43 -19.11
N GLY A 74 16.51 -1.53 -18.51
CA GLY A 74 17.82 -2.10 -18.76
C GLY A 74 18.97 -1.27 -18.17
N ILE A 75 18.73 -0.60 -17.05
CA ILE A 75 19.70 0.21 -16.29
C ILE A 75 20.05 -0.49 -14.97
N THR A 76 21.07 0.00 -14.25
CA THR A 76 21.42 -0.55 -12.94
C THR A 76 20.43 -0.11 -11.86
N GLY A 77 20.35 -0.85 -10.75
CA GLY A 77 19.49 -0.49 -9.61
C GLY A 77 19.85 0.88 -9.01
N GLU A 78 21.12 1.25 -9.02
CA GLU A 78 21.58 2.57 -8.54
C GLU A 78 21.09 3.70 -9.45
N GLU A 79 21.18 3.54 -10.78
CA GLU A 79 20.62 4.49 -11.74
C GLU A 79 19.08 4.58 -11.65
N ALA A 80 18.41 3.46 -11.40
CA ALA A 80 16.97 3.44 -11.17
C ALA A 80 16.59 4.20 -9.89
N GLN A 81 17.38 4.05 -8.81
CA GLN A 81 17.20 4.78 -7.57
C GLN A 81 17.43 6.29 -7.74
N GLU A 82 18.47 6.70 -8.45
CA GLU A 82 18.73 8.13 -8.74
C GLU A 82 17.61 8.77 -9.56
N LEU A 83 17.01 8.03 -10.49
CA LEU A 83 15.85 8.52 -11.24
C LEU A 83 14.63 8.71 -10.34
N ILE A 84 14.39 7.78 -9.42
CA ILE A 84 13.29 7.86 -8.46
C ILE A 84 13.53 9.01 -7.47
N ASP A 85 14.75 9.22 -6.99
CA ASP A 85 15.12 10.35 -6.13
C ASP A 85 14.94 11.70 -6.84
N ARG A 86 15.41 11.79 -8.09
CA ARG A 86 15.36 13.03 -8.87
C ARG A 86 13.98 13.38 -9.41
N LEU A 87 13.18 12.38 -9.79
CA LEU A 87 11.92 12.55 -10.52
C LEU A 87 10.68 12.18 -9.67
N GLY A 88 10.88 11.61 -8.48
CA GLY A 88 9.81 11.23 -7.57
C GLY A 88 8.87 10.18 -8.17
N THR A 89 7.56 10.38 -8.02
CA THR A 89 6.52 9.45 -8.51
C THR A 89 6.19 9.63 -10.01
N ASP A 90 6.87 10.54 -10.71
CA ASP A 90 6.56 10.90 -12.09
C ASP A 90 7.08 9.85 -13.09
N ARG A 91 6.34 8.74 -13.19
CA ARG A 91 6.67 7.55 -13.98
C ARG A 91 6.98 7.86 -15.45
N ALA A 92 6.29 8.83 -16.04
CA ALA A 92 6.50 9.25 -17.43
C ALA A 92 7.85 9.97 -17.61
N ALA A 93 8.29 10.76 -16.64
CA ALA A 93 9.59 11.40 -16.66
C ALA A 93 10.71 10.37 -16.44
N ILE A 94 10.50 9.44 -15.51
CA ILE A 94 11.41 8.32 -15.23
C ILE A 94 11.63 7.47 -16.48
N GLU A 95 10.56 7.06 -17.18
CA GLU A 95 10.68 6.22 -18.37
C GLU A 95 11.41 6.94 -19.52
N GLN A 96 11.20 8.25 -19.67
CA GLN A 96 11.90 9.07 -20.65
C GLN A 96 13.39 9.24 -20.34
N ALA A 97 13.73 9.48 -19.08
CA ALA A 97 15.11 9.60 -18.61
C ALA A 97 15.84 8.26 -18.74
N ALA A 98 15.21 7.17 -18.33
CA ALA A 98 15.75 5.81 -18.43
C ALA A 98 15.98 5.40 -19.90
N ARG A 99 15.05 5.76 -20.81
CA ARG A 99 15.23 5.56 -22.25
C ARG A 99 16.41 6.35 -22.83
N SER A 100 16.71 7.51 -22.26
CA SER A 100 17.82 8.36 -22.67
C SER A 100 19.16 7.89 -22.09
N LEU A 101 19.12 7.21 -20.94
CA LEU A 101 20.28 6.61 -20.27
C LEU A 101 20.75 5.31 -20.91
N LYS A 102 19.91 4.63 -21.72
CA LYS A 102 20.28 3.42 -22.48
C LYS A 102 21.66 3.59 -23.12
N PRO A 103 22.72 2.94 -22.59
CA PRO A 103 23.99 2.96 -23.27
C PRO A 103 23.80 2.22 -24.59
N LYS A 104 24.41 2.77 -25.65
CA LYS A 104 24.60 2.09 -26.92
C LYS A 104 25.35 0.78 -26.61
N ARG A 105 24.64 -0.33 -26.36
CA ARG A 105 25.22 -1.67 -26.34
C ARG A 105 25.60 -1.98 -27.78
N GLY A 106 26.76 -1.46 -28.16
CA GLY A 106 27.38 -1.67 -29.44
C GLY A 106 27.97 -3.06 -29.51
N ARG A 107 27.72 -3.66 -30.68
CA ARG A 107 28.44 -4.74 -31.36
C ARG A 107 28.13 -6.18 -30.97
#